data_AF-A0A176WLB7-F1
#
_entry.id   AF-A0A176WLB7-F1
#
_cell.length_a   1.000
_cell.length_b   1.000
_cell.length_c   1.000
_cell.angle_alpha   90.00
_cell.angle_beta   90.00
_cell.angle_gamma   90.00
#
_symmetry.space_group_name_H-M   'P 1'
#
loop_
_entity.id
_entity.type
_entity.pdbx_description
1 polymer ?
#
loop_
_entity_poly.entity_id
_entity_poly.type
_entity_poly.pdbx_seq_one_letter_code
_entity_poly.pdbx_strand_id
1 'polypeptide(L)'
;MSRAMRIVALCLLALLAVEQVAAQCPSATGFVNCLQFAKAGAPKPDARCCAVVKSQAWTNTCLCNVAKMNIPGVNFNKAIGLPKACGRKVPRGTKCNGVQVPY
;
A
#
# COMPACT_ATOMS: atom_id res chain seq x y z
N MET A 1 10.35 4.85 -44.48
CA MET A 1 9.38 4.61 -43.38
C MET A 1 8.12 5.40 -43.67
N SER A 2 7.03 4.73 -44.05
CA SER A 2 5.77 5.36 -44.48
C SER A 2 5.08 6.10 -43.33
N ARG A 3 4.37 7.20 -43.62
CA ARG A 3 3.63 7.99 -42.61
C ARG A 3 2.67 7.13 -41.78
N ALA A 4 2.03 6.15 -42.42
CA ALA A 4 1.19 5.15 -41.76
C ALA A 4 1.96 4.31 -40.73
N MET A 5 3.21 3.95 -41.00
CA MET A 5 4.03 3.14 -40.11
C MET A 5 4.45 3.90 -38.84
N ARG A 6 4.62 5.23 -38.92
CA ARG A 6 4.88 6.09 -37.76
C ARG A 6 3.64 6.23 -36.87
N ILE A 7 2.46 6.37 -37.48
CA ILE A 7 1.18 6.49 -36.74
C ILE A 7 0.87 5.18 -36.02
N VAL A 8 1.04 4.03 -36.68
CA VAL A 8 0.84 2.71 -36.09
C VAL A 8 1.80 2.47 -34.91
N ALA A 9 3.08 2.84 -35.05
CA ALA A 9 4.06 2.71 -33.96
C ALA A 9 3.73 3.63 -32.76
N LEU A 10 3.28 4.86 -33.00
CA LEU A 10 2.85 5.79 -31.94
C LEU A 10 1.60 5.28 -31.21
N CYS A 11 0.62 4.72 -31.94
CA CYS A 11 -0.57 4.11 -31.34
C CYS A 11 -0.22 2.85 -30.52
N LEU A 12 0.69 2.01 -31.00
CA LEU A 12 1.18 0.82 -30.28
C LEU A 12 1.92 1.20 -28.99
N LEU A 13 2.74 2.26 -29.01
CA LEU A 13 3.40 2.78 -27.81
C LEU A 13 2.41 3.35 -26.79
N ALA A 14 1.34 4.02 -27.25
CA ALA A 14 0.29 4.52 -26.38
C ALA A 14 -0.55 3.40 -25.74
N LEU A 15 -0.79 2.29 -26.46
CA LEU A 15 -1.48 1.10 -25.94
C LEU A 15 -0.65 0.33 -24.90
N LEU A 16 0.68 0.34 -25.00
CA LEU A 16 1.57 -0.25 -23.99
C LEU A 16 1.66 0.59 -22.70
N ALA A 17 1.22 1.85 -22.73
CA ALA A 17 1.13 2.71 -21.55
C ALA A 17 -0.20 2.57 -20.80
N VAL A 18 -1.11 1.68 -21.25
CA VAL A 18 -2.36 1.39 -20.55
C VAL A 18 -2.09 0.50 -19.33
N GLU A 19 -1.84 1.20 -18.22
CA GLU A 19 -2.41 0.99 -16.89
C GLU A 19 -2.03 -0.28 -16.11
N GLN A 20 -0.86 -0.21 -15.44
CA GLN A 20 -0.71 -0.78 -14.10
C GLN A 20 -1.02 0.26 -13.01
N VAL A 21 -2.10 1.03 -13.19
CA VAL A 21 -2.71 1.86 -12.13
C VAL A 21 -3.58 1.01 -11.20
N ALA A 22 -3.55 -0.32 -11.34
CA ALA A 22 -4.03 -1.22 -10.30
C ALA A 22 -3.01 -1.32 -9.16
N ALA A 23 -2.99 -0.31 -8.28
CA ALA A 23 -2.48 -0.34 -6.91
C ALA A 23 -1.34 -1.35 -6.65
N GLN A 24 -0.19 -1.19 -7.32
CA GLN A 24 1.00 -1.95 -6.97
C GLN A 24 1.54 -1.41 -5.65
N CYS A 25 1.04 -2.02 -4.58
CA CYS A 25 1.56 -1.76 -3.26
C CYS A 25 3.03 -2.13 -3.25
N PRO A 26 3.88 -1.34 -2.55
CA PRO A 26 5.25 -1.73 -2.29
C PRO A 26 5.24 -3.19 -1.81
N SER A 27 6.12 -4.00 -2.40
CA SER A 27 6.11 -5.45 -2.22
C SER A 27 5.90 -5.84 -0.76
N ALA A 28 5.20 -6.95 -0.51
CA ALA A 28 4.91 -7.44 0.83
C ALA A 28 6.15 -7.56 1.73
N THR A 29 7.35 -7.64 1.14
CA THR A 29 8.66 -7.52 1.80
C THR A 29 8.78 -6.25 2.66
N GLY A 30 8.25 -5.12 2.20
CA GLY A 30 8.22 -3.87 2.96
C GLY A 30 7.35 -3.96 4.22
N PHE A 31 6.31 -4.80 4.20
CA PHE A 31 5.45 -5.06 5.35
C PHE A 31 6.06 -6.00 6.39
N VAL A 32 7.08 -6.79 6.03
CA VAL A 32 7.74 -7.73 6.95
C VAL A 32 8.23 -7.02 8.22
N ASN A 33 8.78 -5.82 8.07
CA ASN A 33 9.22 -5.00 9.20
C ASN A 33 8.03 -4.63 10.13
N CYS A 34 6.84 -4.41 9.56
CA CYS A 34 5.64 -4.06 10.30
C CYS A 34 4.97 -5.23 11.02
N LEU A 35 5.35 -6.48 10.72
CA LEU A 35 4.69 -7.67 11.27
C LEU A 35 4.77 -7.74 12.79
N GLN A 36 5.88 -7.32 13.41
CA GLN A 36 6.00 -7.38 14.87
C GLN A 36 4.94 -6.53 15.58
N PHE A 37 4.64 -5.34 15.05
CA PHE A 37 3.56 -4.50 15.57
C PHE A 37 2.19 -5.06 15.21
N ALA A 38 2.01 -5.49 13.95
CA ALA A 38 0.74 -6.01 13.47
C ALA A 38 0.33 -7.32 14.17
N LYS A 39 1.29 -8.11 14.67
CA LYS A 39 1.06 -9.39 15.37
C LYS A 39 0.73 -9.25 16.87
N ALA A 40 0.47 -8.05 17.36
CA ALA A 40 0.28 -7.70 18.77
C ALA A 40 1.54 -7.81 19.67
N GLY A 41 2.69 -8.23 19.12
CA GLY A 41 3.92 -8.50 19.88
C GLY A 41 4.79 -7.27 20.18
N ALA A 42 4.64 -6.16 19.44
CA ALA A 42 5.43 -4.95 19.67
C ALA A 42 4.56 -3.73 20.07
N PRO A 43 4.96 -2.94 21.08
CA PRO A 43 4.25 -1.74 21.49
C PRO A 43 4.36 -0.60 20.46
N LYS A 44 5.43 -0.58 19.66
CA LYS A 44 5.66 0.40 18.60
C LYS A 44 6.23 -0.25 17.33
N PRO A 45 5.91 0.26 16.13
CA PRO A 45 6.56 -0.17 14.90
C PRO A 45 8.04 0.26 14.90
N ASP A 46 8.88 -0.47 14.18
CA ASP A 46 10.26 -0.07 13.95
C ASP A 46 10.35 1.07 12.91
N ALA A 47 11.52 1.71 12.84
CA ALA A 47 11.74 2.85 11.95
C ALA A 47 11.62 2.47 10.46
N ARG A 48 12.03 1.26 10.07
CA ARG A 48 11.94 0.79 8.67
C ARG A 48 10.48 0.54 8.30
N CYS A 49 9.70 -0.06 9.19
CA CYS A 49 8.25 -0.15 9.00
C CYS A 49 7.63 1.26 8.79
N CYS A 50 7.95 2.22 9.66
CA CYS A 50 7.37 3.55 9.51
C CYS A 50 7.85 4.31 8.28
N ALA A 51 9.07 4.04 7.78
CA ALA A 51 9.54 4.57 6.50
C ALA A 51 8.67 4.04 5.33
N VAL A 52 8.33 2.74 5.35
CA VAL A 52 7.42 2.15 4.34
C VAL A 52 6.03 2.75 4.45
N VAL A 53 5.44 2.79 5.65
CA VAL A 53 4.07 3.30 5.87
C VAL A 53 3.95 4.77 5.45
N LYS A 54 4.99 5.59 5.66
CA LYS A 54 5.02 7.01 5.27
C LYS A 54 5.33 7.25 3.80
N SER A 55 5.82 6.25 3.08
CA SER A 55 6.12 6.37 1.66
C SER A 55 4.86 6.77 0.88
N GLN A 56 5.02 7.66 -0.09
CA GLN A 56 3.92 8.04 -1.00
C GLN A 56 3.41 6.85 -1.81
N ALA A 57 4.26 5.84 -2.03
CA ALA A 57 3.86 4.59 -2.66
C ALA A 57 2.92 3.75 -1.78
N TRP A 58 2.88 3.99 -0.46
CA TRP A 58 2.02 3.27 0.48
C TRP A 58 0.66 3.94 0.66
N THR A 59 -0.26 3.62 -0.25
CA THR A 59 -1.63 4.19 -0.26
C THR A 59 -2.53 3.58 0.82
N ASN A 60 -3.69 4.20 1.06
CA ASN A 60 -4.72 3.62 1.94
C ASN A 60 -5.21 2.26 1.42
N THR A 61 -5.31 2.10 0.10
CA THR A 61 -5.63 0.83 -0.55
C THR A 61 -4.62 -0.24 -0.18
N CYS A 62 -3.33 0.10 -0.19
CA CYS A 62 -2.26 -0.82 0.19
C CYS A 62 -2.29 -1.21 1.65
N LEU A 63 -2.53 -0.26 2.55
CA LEU A 63 -2.77 -0.54 3.95
C LEU A 63 -3.92 -1.57 4.12
N CYS A 64 -5.06 -1.33 3.48
CA CYS A 64 -6.22 -2.22 3.62
C CYS A 64 -5.97 -3.61 3.03
N ASN A 65 -5.31 -3.69 1.87
CA ASN A 65 -4.98 -4.97 1.23
C ASN A 65 -4.04 -5.79 2.11
N VAL A 66 -3.03 -5.13 2.67
CA VAL A 66 -2.04 -5.77 3.54
C VAL A 66 -2.64 -6.21 4.86
N ALA A 67 -3.50 -5.38 5.47
CA ALA A 67 -4.23 -5.76 6.68
C ALA A 67 -5.17 -6.95 6.46
N LYS A 68 -5.69 -7.11 5.23
CA LYS A 68 -6.53 -8.24 4.82
C LYS A 68 -5.75 -9.52 4.49
N MET A 69 -4.43 -9.44 4.28
CA MET A 69 -3.65 -10.64 4.00
C MET A 69 -3.75 -11.59 5.19
N ASN A 70 -4.07 -12.86 4.91
CA ASN A 70 -4.21 -13.88 5.94
C ASN A 70 -2.84 -14.38 6.41
N ILE A 71 -2.04 -13.46 6.96
CA ILE A 71 -0.70 -13.73 7.48
C ILE A 71 -0.87 -14.26 8.91
N PRO A 72 -0.35 -15.46 9.24
CA PRO A 72 -0.46 -16.03 10.57
C PRO A 72 -0.02 -15.06 11.68
N GLY A 73 -0.91 -14.87 12.66
CA GLY A 73 -0.71 -14.02 13.82
C GLY A 73 -0.93 -12.52 13.58
N VAL A 74 -1.13 -12.05 12.35
CA VAL A 74 -1.42 -10.62 12.10
C VAL A 74 -2.83 -10.28 12.58
N ASN A 75 -2.92 -9.27 13.42
CA ASN A 75 -4.17 -8.69 13.87
C ASN A 75 -4.55 -7.53 12.95
N PHE A 76 -5.72 -7.64 12.31
CA PHE A 76 -6.25 -6.63 11.40
C PHE A 76 -6.30 -5.22 12.04
N ASN A 77 -6.79 -5.11 13.27
CA ASN A 77 -6.92 -3.82 13.97
C ASN A 77 -5.55 -3.18 14.28
N LYS A 78 -4.53 -4.00 14.60
CA LYS A 78 -3.15 -3.52 14.76
C LYS A 78 -2.56 -3.09 13.43
N ALA A 79 -2.79 -3.85 12.36
CA ALA A 79 -2.29 -3.52 11.02
C ALA A 79 -2.85 -2.18 10.52
N ILE A 80 -4.17 -1.94 10.62
CA ILE A 80 -4.76 -0.66 10.23
C ILE A 80 -4.39 0.49 11.17
N GLY A 81 -3.87 0.21 12.37
CA GLY A 81 -3.35 1.20 13.31
C GLY A 81 -1.93 1.71 12.99
N LEU A 82 -1.22 1.08 12.05
CA LEU A 82 0.15 1.46 11.66
C LEU A 82 0.31 2.93 11.26
N PRO A 83 -0.58 3.54 10.45
CA PRO A 83 -0.44 4.95 10.10
C PRO A 83 -0.37 5.86 11.32
N LYS A 84 -1.30 5.68 12.28
CA LYS A 84 -1.31 6.45 13.53
C LYS A 84 -0.06 6.21 14.36
N ALA A 85 0.33 4.93 14.54
CA ALA A 85 1.53 4.58 15.30
C ALA A 85 2.82 5.14 14.69
N CYS A 86 2.84 5.32 13.36
CA CYS A 86 3.95 5.95 12.65
C CYS A 86 3.82 7.47 12.51
N GLY A 87 2.69 8.09 12.89
CA GLY A 87 2.45 9.51 12.71
C GLY A 87 2.17 9.94 11.26
N ARG A 88 1.68 9.03 10.42
CA ARG A 88 1.20 9.35 9.07
C ARG A 88 -0.25 9.83 9.14
N LYS A 89 -0.52 11.02 8.63
CA LYS A 89 -1.88 11.55 8.53
C LYS A 89 -2.73 10.69 7.58
N VAL A 90 -3.92 10.32 8.03
CA VAL A 90 -4.93 9.61 7.23
C VAL A 90 -6.19 10.48 7.17
N PRO A 91 -6.83 10.65 6.00
CA PRO A 91 -8.08 11.40 5.91
C PRO A 91 -9.15 10.85 6.86
N ARG A 92 -9.92 11.75 7.48
CA ARG A 92 -11.05 11.35 8.33
C ARG A 92 -12.06 10.55 7.51
N GLY A 93 -12.65 9.54 8.13
CA GLY A 93 -13.61 8.66 7.46
C GLY A 93 -12.97 7.57 6.60
N THR A 94 -11.64 7.46 6.53
CA THR A 94 -10.98 6.33 5.84
C THR A 94 -11.38 5.02 6.52
N LYS A 95 -11.91 4.08 5.74
CA LYS A 95 -12.33 2.76 6.20
C LYS A 95 -11.60 1.67 5.45
N CYS A 96 -11.12 0.67 6.18
CA CYS A 96 -10.68 -0.61 5.63
C CYS A 96 -11.73 -1.65 6.02
N ASN A 97 -12.39 -2.25 5.03
CA ASN A 97 -13.38 -3.31 5.27
C ASN A 97 -14.49 -2.92 6.27
N GLY A 98 -14.99 -1.68 6.19
CA GLY A 98 -15.98 -1.14 7.11
C GLY A 98 -15.43 -0.63 8.45
N VAL A 99 -14.19 -0.99 8.82
CA VAL A 99 -13.54 -0.54 10.05
C VAL A 99 -12.80 0.77 9.82
N GLN A 100 -12.99 1.73 10.72
CA GLN A 100 -12.33 3.02 10.64
C GLN A 100 -10.84 2.92 10.94
N VAL A 101 -10.01 3.49 10.06
CA VAL A 101 -8.58 3.61 10.26
C VAL A 101 -8.31 4.70 11.32
N PRO A 102 -7.56 4.41 12.38
CA PRO A 102 -7.17 5.43 13.36
C PRO A 102 -6.36 6.55 12.70
N TYR A 103 -6.75 7.80 12.96
CA TYR A 103 -6.07 9.01 12.50
C TYR A 103 -5.19 9.63 13.58
#